data_AF-A0A2B7X2Z8-F1
#
_entry.id   AF-A0A2B7X2Z8-F1
#
_cell.length_a   1.000
_cell.length_b   1.000
_cell.length_c   1.000
_cell.angle_alpha   90.00
_cell.angle_beta   90.00
_cell.angle_gamma   90.00
#
_symmetry.space_group_name_H-M   'P 1'
#
loop_
_entity.id
_entity.type
_entity.pdbx_description
1 polymer ?
#
loop_
_entity_poly.entity_id
_entity_poly.type
_entity_poly.pdbx_seq_one_letter_code
_entity_poly.pdbx_strand_id
1 'polypeptide(L)'
;MPVVSRLVSIILRIGEIGFAAVVAGIIGNDLAVFDDPGEFPEARWIYTIVIAAISILLGILWLVPFAETFALWPGDLLTSFAWFASFGILVDALNKVNCGKVFNWGEITDDGLCPRWKAAEAFAFLSAIFWLVSAITGVWFTYRHPDRQRGVAKNGAGA
;
A
#
# COMPACT_ATOMS: atom_id res chain seq x y z
N MET A 1 -27.16 1.96 -4.16
CA MET A 1 -25.81 1.46 -4.50
C MET A 1 -25.82 -0.04 -4.28
N PRO A 2 -25.41 -0.87 -5.25
CA PRO A 2 -25.49 -2.33 -5.11
C PRO A 2 -24.57 -2.80 -3.97
N VAL A 3 -25.12 -3.60 -3.05
CA VAL A 3 -24.44 -4.11 -1.83
C VAL A 3 -23.06 -4.74 -2.13
N VAL A 4 -22.91 -5.28 -3.34
CA VAL A 4 -21.68 -5.88 -3.87
C VAL A 4 -20.51 -4.89 -3.89
N SER A 5 -20.73 -3.61 -4.23
CA SER A 5 -19.63 -2.63 -4.26
C SER A 5 -19.13 -2.28 -2.85
N ARG A 6 -20.02 -2.29 -1.86
CA ARG A 6 -19.64 -2.12 -0.44
C ARG A 6 -18.85 -3.32 0.06
N LEU A 7 -19.28 -4.53 -0.27
CA LEU A 7 -18.61 -5.74 0.19
C LEU A 7 -17.19 -5.86 -0.38
N VAL A 8 -17.02 -5.59 -1.68
CA VAL A 8 -15.71 -5.60 -2.35
C VAL A 8 -14.80 -4.52 -1.75
N SER A 9 -15.32 -3.32 -1.48
CA SER A 9 -14.53 -2.24 -0.85
C SER A 9 -14.08 -2.59 0.57
N ILE A 10 -14.92 -3.25 1.37
CA ILE A 10 -14.57 -3.67 2.73
C ILE A 10 -13.46 -4.73 2.71
N ILE A 11 -13.58 -5.72 1.84
CA ILE A 11 -12.58 -6.80 1.73
C ILE A 11 -11.24 -6.26 1.24
N LEU A 12 -11.23 -5.34 0.25
CA LEU A 12 -10.02 -4.69 -0.22
C LEU A 12 -9.30 -3.93 0.90
N ARG A 13 -10.04 -3.17 1.72
CA ARG A 13 -9.48 -2.40 2.86
C ARG A 13 -8.89 -3.31 3.94
N ILE A 14 -9.56 -4.42 4.27
CA ILE A 14 -9.02 -5.41 5.22
C ILE A 14 -7.71 -6.02 4.67
N GLY A 15 -7.67 -6.28 3.35
CA GLY A 15 -6.45 -6.72 2.67
C GLY A 15 -5.31 -5.70 2.78
N GLU A 16 -5.57 -4.44 2.46
CA GLU A 16 -4.59 -3.34 2.56
C GLU A 16 -4.00 -3.21 3.97
N ILE A 17 -4.85 -3.23 5.01
CA ILE A 17 -4.42 -3.15 6.42
C ILE A 17 -3.61 -4.41 6.79
N GLY A 18 -4.06 -5.60 6.38
CA GLY A 18 -3.41 -6.86 6.68
C GLY A 18 -1.99 -6.92 6.11
N PHE A 19 -1.81 -6.58 4.84
CA PHE A 19 -0.48 -6.59 4.21
C PHE A 19 0.44 -5.51 4.80
N ALA A 20 -0.08 -4.31 5.07
CA ALA A 20 0.70 -3.26 5.71
C ALA A 20 1.13 -3.65 7.13
N ALA A 21 0.28 -4.32 7.91
CA ALA A 21 0.60 -4.81 9.25
C ALA A 21 1.67 -5.91 9.23
N VAL A 22 1.61 -6.84 8.27
CA VAL A 22 2.65 -7.88 8.10
C VAL A 22 4.01 -7.24 7.81
N VAL A 23 4.06 -6.29 6.88
CA VAL A 23 5.31 -5.58 6.57
C VAL A 23 5.80 -4.78 7.77
N ALA A 24 4.93 -4.01 8.44
CA ALA A 24 5.31 -3.26 9.64
C ALA A 24 5.87 -4.16 10.75
N GLY A 25 5.28 -5.35 10.95
CA GLY A 25 5.74 -6.33 11.94
C GLY A 25 7.11 -6.91 11.61
N ILE A 26 7.36 -7.27 10.34
CA ILE A 26 8.66 -7.79 9.90
C ILE A 26 9.74 -6.71 10.07
N ILE A 27 9.52 -5.53 9.48
CA ILE A 27 10.48 -4.42 9.48
C ILE A 27 10.71 -3.88 10.90
N GLY A 28 9.67 -3.81 11.73
CA GLY A 28 9.77 -3.35 13.12
C GLY A 28 10.58 -4.31 14.00
N ASN A 29 10.44 -5.63 13.79
CA ASN A 29 11.27 -6.61 14.49
C ASN A 29 12.72 -6.54 14.00
N ASP A 30 12.94 -6.35 12.70
CA ASP A 30 14.30 -6.15 12.16
C ASP A 30 14.95 -4.91 12.80
N LEU A 31 14.26 -3.77 12.83
CA LEU A 31 14.79 -2.52 13.40
C LEU A 31 15.15 -2.64 14.90
N ALA A 32 14.37 -3.38 15.68
CA ALA A 32 14.65 -3.59 17.11
C ALA A 32 15.87 -4.49 17.37
N VAL A 33 16.27 -5.30 16.39
CA VAL A 33 17.41 -6.23 16.50
C VAL A 33 18.72 -5.59 16.03
N PHE A 34 18.66 -4.60 15.13
CA PHE A 34 19.83 -3.95 14.52
C PHE A 34 20.19 -2.58 15.14
N ASP A 35 19.98 -2.39 16.45
CA ASP A 35 20.25 -1.12 17.18
C ASP A 35 21.76 -0.74 17.27
N ASP A 36 22.61 -1.30 16.39
CA ASP A 36 24.04 -1.01 16.31
C ASP A 36 24.34 0.12 15.30
N PRO A 37 24.94 1.25 15.73
CA PRO A 37 24.98 2.53 15.00
C PRO A 37 25.97 2.63 13.81
N GLY A 38 26.27 1.52 13.12
CA GLY A 38 27.47 1.42 12.28
C GLY A 38 27.31 1.32 10.77
N GLU A 39 26.53 0.35 10.25
CA GLU A 39 26.87 -0.20 8.91
C GLU A 39 25.71 -0.46 7.94
N PHE A 40 24.44 -0.34 8.35
CA PHE A 40 23.30 -0.52 7.43
C PHE A 40 22.64 0.81 7.05
N PRO A 41 22.14 0.96 5.80
CA PRO A 41 21.39 2.15 5.38
C PRO A 41 19.99 2.16 6.03
N GLU A 42 19.95 2.51 7.32
CA GLU A 42 18.78 2.71 8.21
C GLU A 42 17.62 3.44 7.53
N ALA A 43 17.94 4.44 6.69
CA ALA A 43 16.96 5.29 6.01
C ALA A 43 15.95 4.50 5.15
N ARG A 44 16.34 3.34 4.62
CA ARG A 44 15.49 2.48 3.77
C ARG A 44 14.39 1.79 4.55
N TRP A 45 14.76 1.20 5.68
CA TRP A 45 13.84 0.50 6.57
C TRP A 45 12.88 1.50 7.23
N ILE A 46 13.39 2.67 7.66
CA ILE A 46 12.59 3.77 8.19
C ILE A 46 11.56 4.27 7.17
N TYR A 47 11.92 4.40 5.89
CA TYR A 47 10.95 4.79 4.87
C TYR A 47 9.80 3.77 4.78
N THR A 48 10.12 2.48 4.73
CA THR A 48 9.12 1.42 4.53
C THR A 48 8.17 1.28 5.71
N ILE A 49 8.66 1.41 6.95
CA ILE A 49 7.81 1.36 8.15
C ILE A 49 6.90 2.59 8.25
N VAL A 50 7.36 3.77 7.82
CA VAL A 50 6.53 4.98 7.77
C VAL A 50 5.40 4.82 6.76
N ILE A 51 5.69 4.31 5.55
CA ILE A 51 4.66 4.03 4.56
C ILE A 51 3.67 2.97 5.05
N ALA A 52 4.14 1.95 5.76
CA ALA A 52 3.27 0.94 6.36
C ALA A 52 2.36 1.53 7.44
N ALA A 53 2.88 2.36 8.34
CA ALA A 53 2.10 3.03 9.38
C ALA A 53 1.06 3.99 8.81
N ILE A 54 1.44 4.81 7.81
CA ILE A 54 0.53 5.69 7.08
C ILE A 54 -0.58 4.89 6.41
N SER A 55 -0.26 3.75 5.78
CA SER A 55 -1.24 2.89 5.12
C SER A 55 -2.22 2.26 6.09
N ILE A 56 -1.77 1.84 7.29
CA ILE A 56 -2.66 1.34 8.35
C ILE A 56 -3.59 2.45 8.84
N LEU A 57 -3.06 3.65 9.10
CA LEU A 57 -3.86 4.81 9.51
C LEU A 57 -4.89 5.18 8.44
N LEU A 58 -4.48 5.27 7.16
CA LEU A 58 -5.41 5.51 6.06
C LEU A 58 -6.45 4.39 5.98
N GLY A 59 -6.05 3.12 6.01
CA GLY A 59 -6.96 1.99 5.91
C GLY A 59 -8.03 1.97 7.01
N ILE A 60 -7.64 2.29 8.25
CA ILE A 60 -8.57 2.40 9.39
C ILE A 60 -9.45 3.65 9.27
N LEU A 61 -8.87 4.81 8.93
CA LEU A 61 -9.60 6.06 8.79
C LEU A 61 -10.67 5.97 7.70
N TRP A 62 -10.35 5.30 6.59
CA TRP A 62 -11.25 5.04 5.47
C TRP A 62 -12.30 3.95 5.75
N LEU A 63 -12.15 3.16 6.80
CA LEU A 63 -13.12 2.13 7.20
C LEU A 63 -14.39 2.75 7.83
N VAL A 64 -14.29 4.00 8.30
CA VAL A 64 -15.44 4.77 8.83
C VAL A 64 -16.26 5.30 7.65
N PRO A 65 -17.54 4.88 7.49
CA PRO A 65 -18.36 5.20 6.32
C PRO A 65 -18.84 6.66 6.25
N PHE A 66 -18.15 7.59 6.90
CA PHE A 66 -18.47 9.03 6.89
C PHE A 66 -17.75 9.82 5.79
N ALA A 67 -16.83 9.21 5.05
CA ALA A 67 -16.11 9.86 3.95
C ALA A 67 -16.65 9.46 2.57
N GLU A 68 -17.97 9.44 2.36
CA GLU A 68 -18.60 9.39 1.02
C GLU A 68 -18.43 10.73 0.26
N THR A 69 -17.31 11.42 0.44
CA THR A 69 -17.03 12.73 -0.16
C THR A 69 -15.89 12.58 -1.16
N PHE A 70 -16.19 12.02 -2.34
CA PHE A 70 -15.68 12.39 -3.67
C PHE A 70 -14.15 12.59 -3.92
N ALA A 71 -13.27 12.35 -2.95
CA ALA A 71 -11.84 12.74 -2.97
C ALA A 71 -10.90 11.62 -2.46
N LEU A 72 -11.37 10.37 -2.45
CA LEU A 72 -10.63 9.24 -1.89
C LEU A 72 -9.60 8.64 -2.86
N TRP A 73 -9.90 8.68 -4.16
CA TRP A 73 -9.07 8.07 -5.21
C TRP A 73 -7.63 8.60 -5.33
N PRO A 74 -7.31 9.90 -5.09
CA PRO A 74 -5.92 10.38 -5.18
C PRO A 74 -5.07 9.87 -4.02
N GLY A 75 -5.65 9.74 -2.82
CA GLY A 75 -4.97 9.20 -1.65
C GLY A 75 -4.61 7.72 -1.83
N ASP A 76 -5.54 6.94 -2.39
CA ASP A 76 -5.30 5.53 -2.69
C ASP A 76 -4.20 5.37 -3.77
N LEU A 77 -4.22 6.23 -4.80
CA LEU A 77 -3.22 6.23 -5.87
C LEU A 77 -1.82 6.61 -5.36
N LEU A 78 -1.73 7.65 -4.52
CA LEU A 78 -0.47 8.09 -3.93
C LEU A 78 0.14 7.00 -3.05
N THR A 79 -0.70 6.32 -2.27
CA THR A 79 -0.27 5.21 -1.40
C THR A 79 0.23 4.04 -2.23
N SER A 80 -0.40 3.72 -3.37
CA SER A 80 0.10 2.71 -4.30
C SER A 80 1.51 3.05 -4.84
N PHE A 81 1.75 4.30 -5.26
CA PHE A 81 3.10 4.73 -5.69
C PHE A 81 4.13 4.67 -4.56
N ALA A 82 3.75 5.01 -3.33
CA ALA A 82 4.63 4.89 -2.16
C ALA A 82 5.01 3.42 -1.87
N TRP A 83 4.09 2.48 -2.06
CA TRP A 83 4.38 1.05 -1.94
C TRP A 83 5.27 0.53 -3.08
N PHE A 84 5.10 1.02 -4.31
CA PHE A 84 6.02 0.70 -5.42
C PHE A 84 7.43 1.23 -5.16
N ALA A 85 7.56 2.44 -4.60
CA ALA A 85 8.86 2.97 -4.18
C ALA A 85 9.48 2.14 -3.05
N SER A 86 8.66 1.72 -2.08
CA SER A 86 9.09 0.83 -0.98
C SER A 86 9.61 -0.50 -1.52
N PHE A 87 8.90 -1.13 -2.47
CA PHE A 87 9.35 -2.33 -3.16
C PHE A 87 10.70 -2.14 -3.85
N GLY A 88 10.88 -1.04 -4.59
CA GLY A 88 12.16 -0.74 -5.26
C GLY A 88 13.34 -0.60 -4.29
N ILE A 89 13.09 0.01 -3.11
CA ILE A 89 14.09 0.15 -2.05
C ILE A 89 14.46 -1.21 -1.45
N LEU A 90 13.48 -2.09 -1.23
CA LEU A 90 13.70 -3.46 -0.72
C LEU A 90 14.51 -4.31 -1.71
N VAL A 91 14.20 -4.24 -3.01
CA VAL A 91 14.95 -4.95 -4.06
C VAL A 91 16.41 -4.49 -4.12
N ASP A 92 16.66 -3.18 -4.05
CA ASP A 92 18.03 -2.67 -4.03
C ASP A 92 18.77 -3.07 -2.74
N ALA A 93 18.07 -3.17 -1.60
CA ALA A 93 18.65 -3.66 -0.36
C ALA A 93 19.05 -5.14 -0.49
N LEU A 94 18.17 -6.00 -1.03
CA LEU A 94 18.44 -7.43 -1.24
C LEU A 94 19.64 -7.69 -2.16
N ASN A 95 19.78 -6.92 -3.24
CA ASN A 95 20.91 -7.04 -4.16
C ASN A 95 22.26 -6.72 -3.49
N LYS A 96 22.28 -5.82 -2.49
CA LYS A 96 23.52 -5.45 -1.79
C LYS A 96 23.97 -6.50 -0.78
N VAL A 97 23.05 -7.24 -0.18
CA VAL A 97 23.34 -8.27 0.82
C VAL A 97 23.58 -9.67 0.23
N ASN A 98 23.71 -9.78 -1.10
CA ASN A 98 23.94 -11.05 -1.81
C ASN A 98 22.93 -12.17 -1.47
N CYS A 99 21.71 -11.82 -1.03
CA CYS A 99 20.60 -12.76 -0.74
C CYS A 99 19.97 -13.36 -2.03
N GLY A 100 20.76 -13.73 -3.04
CA GLY A 100 20.28 -14.30 -4.30
C GLY A 100 19.25 -13.45 -5.07
N LYS A 101 18.72 -13.98 -6.17
CA LYS A 101 17.70 -13.29 -6.98
C LYS A 101 16.30 -13.39 -6.34
N VAL A 102 15.46 -12.39 -6.60
CA VAL A 102 14.04 -12.24 -6.16
C VAL A 102 13.20 -13.52 -6.35
N PHE A 103 13.49 -14.33 -7.38
CA PHE A 103 12.73 -15.54 -7.71
C PHE A 103 13.46 -16.86 -7.40
N ASN A 104 14.58 -16.82 -6.67
CA ASN A 104 15.24 -18.06 -6.24
C ASN A 104 14.60 -18.57 -4.94
N TRP A 105 13.66 -19.51 -5.10
CA TRP A 105 12.97 -20.26 -4.04
C TRP A 105 13.73 -21.53 -3.61
N GLY A 106 14.94 -21.77 -4.13
CA GLY A 106 15.70 -23.01 -3.92
C GLY A 106 16.40 -23.13 -2.55
N GLU A 107 16.42 -22.08 -1.75
CA GLU A 107 17.21 -22.00 -0.51
C GLU A 107 16.36 -21.42 0.64
N ILE A 108 15.19 -22.05 0.88
CA ILE A 108 14.20 -21.69 1.92
C ILE A 108 14.49 -22.43 3.24
N THR A 109 15.58 -23.20 3.33
CA THR A 109 15.87 -24.09 4.47
C THR A 109 16.89 -23.55 5.47
N ASP A 110 17.38 -22.32 5.33
CA ASP A 110 18.21 -21.68 6.35
C ASP A 110 17.39 -20.63 7.13
N ASP A 111 17.40 -20.71 8.46
CA ASP A 111 16.70 -19.85 9.43
C ASP A 111 17.27 -18.40 9.48
N GLY A 112 17.66 -17.85 8.32
CA GLY A 112 18.37 -16.58 8.19
C GLY A 112 17.46 -15.36 7.93
N LEU A 113 18.07 -14.18 7.93
CA LEU A 113 17.42 -12.89 7.66
C LEU A 113 16.93 -12.76 6.20
N CYS A 114 17.58 -13.44 5.24
CA CYS A 114 17.25 -13.38 3.81
C CYS A 114 15.81 -13.80 3.45
N PRO A 115 15.30 -14.99 3.85
CA PRO A 115 13.94 -15.41 3.51
C PRO A 115 12.86 -14.48 4.11
N ARG A 116 13.11 -13.90 5.30
CA ARG A 116 12.21 -12.93 5.93
C ARG A 116 12.10 -11.64 5.10
N TRP A 117 13.22 -11.11 4.61
CA TRP A 117 13.22 -9.90 3.80
C TRP A 117 12.63 -10.13 2.40
N LYS A 118 12.80 -11.31 1.82
CA LYS A 118 12.09 -11.72 0.59
C LYS A 118 10.57 -11.76 0.78
N ALA A 119 10.10 -12.26 1.93
CA ALA A 119 8.68 -12.24 2.24
C ALA A 119 8.15 -10.80 2.35
N ALA A 120 8.87 -9.91 3.05
CA ALA A 120 8.50 -8.50 3.16
C ALA A 120 8.40 -7.80 1.80
N GLU A 121 9.31 -8.09 0.87
CA GLU A 121 9.29 -7.59 -0.51
C GLU A 121 8.00 -7.99 -1.25
N ALA A 122 7.64 -9.29 -1.20
CA ALA A 122 6.44 -9.80 -1.85
C ALA A 122 5.16 -9.16 -1.29
N PHE A 123 5.08 -9.00 0.04
CA PHE A 123 3.94 -8.36 0.68
C PHE A 123 3.84 -6.86 0.37
N ALA A 124 4.97 -6.16 0.24
CA ALA A 124 4.99 -4.76 -0.21
C ALA A 124 4.42 -4.61 -1.63
N PHE A 125 4.77 -5.53 -2.54
CA PHE A 125 4.24 -5.53 -3.90
C PHE A 125 2.73 -5.84 -3.95
N LEU A 126 2.27 -6.82 -3.16
CA LEU A 126 0.85 -7.12 -3.05
C LEU A 126 0.07 -5.92 -2.49
N SER A 127 0.58 -5.27 -1.45
CA SER A 127 -0.03 -4.04 -0.92
C SER A 127 -0.18 -2.97 -2.01
N ALA A 128 0.87 -2.73 -2.81
CA ALA A 128 0.82 -1.77 -3.92
C ALA A 128 -0.32 -2.04 -4.92
N ILE A 129 -0.56 -3.32 -5.25
CA ILE A 129 -1.63 -3.75 -6.15
C ILE A 129 -3.00 -3.54 -5.51
N PHE A 130 -3.17 -3.89 -4.23
CA PHE A 130 -4.44 -3.70 -3.53
C PHE A 130 -4.85 -2.22 -3.50
N TRP A 131 -3.92 -1.33 -3.15
CA TRP A 131 -4.13 0.12 -3.19
C TRP A 131 -4.44 0.62 -4.61
N LEU A 132 -3.80 0.07 -5.64
CA LEU A 132 -4.07 0.41 -7.04
C LEU A 132 -5.49 0.00 -7.47
N VAL A 133 -5.91 -1.22 -7.13
CA VAL A 133 -7.27 -1.72 -7.43
C VAL A 133 -8.33 -0.89 -6.71
N SER A 134 -8.05 -0.48 -5.48
CA SER A 134 -8.87 0.44 -4.69
C SER A 134 -9.03 1.79 -5.39
N ALA A 135 -7.92 2.38 -5.86
CA ALA A 135 -7.92 3.62 -6.61
C ALA A 135 -8.70 3.51 -7.94
N ILE A 136 -8.47 2.44 -8.71
CA ILE A 136 -9.19 2.19 -9.98
C ILE A 136 -10.69 2.05 -9.73
N THR A 137 -11.08 1.34 -8.68
CA THR A 137 -12.49 1.17 -8.30
C THR A 137 -13.11 2.53 -7.93
N GLY A 138 -12.40 3.36 -7.15
CA GLY A 138 -12.83 4.72 -6.80
C GLY A 138 -12.97 5.65 -8.01
N VAL A 139 -12.03 5.58 -8.96
CA VAL A 139 -12.09 6.30 -10.24
C VAL A 139 -13.30 5.84 -11.05
N TRP A 140 -13.50 4.53 -11.21
CA TRP A 140 -14.61 3.99 -12.00
C TRP A 140 -15.97 4.43 -11.49
N PHE A 141 -16.20 4.44 -10.18
CA PHE A 141 -17.46 4.95 -9.60
C PHE A 141 -17.64 6.45 -9.82
N THR A 142 -16.56 7.23 -9.77
CA THR A 142 -16.60 8.69 -9.97
C THR A 142 -16.90 9.04 -11.43
N TYR A 143 -16.24 8.38 -12.38
CA TYR A 143 -16.43 8.62 -13.82
C TYR A 143 -17.75 8.04 -14.35
N ARG A 144 -18.37 7.06 -13.68
CA ARG A 144 -19.67 6.49 -14.08
C ARG A 144 -20.88 7.35 -13.65
N HIS A 145 -20.66 8.50 -13.01
CA HIS A 145 -21.69 9.52 -12.75
C HIS A 145 -21.48 10.87 -13.52
N PRO A 146 -21.40 10.92 -14.87
CA PRO A 146 -21.27 12.19 -15.59
C PRO A 146 -22.53 13.09 -15.58
N ASP A 147 -23.70 12.57 -15.23
CA ASP A 147 -24.96 13.21 -15.68
C ASP A 147 -25.54 14.30 -14.77
N ARG A 148 -25.01 14.56 -13.56
CA ARG A 148 -25.62 15.57 -12.65
C ARG A 148 -24.86 16.88 -12.48
N GLN A 149 -23.56 16.94 -12.75
CA GLN A 149 -22.80 18.18 -12.57
C GLN A 149 -22.77 19.11 -13.81
N ARG A 150 -23.10 18.60 -15.00
CA ARG A 150 -23.25 19.45 -16.21
C ARG A 150 -24.51 20.32 -16.22
N GLY A 151 -25.47 20.08 -15.32
CA GLY A 151 -26.71 20.87 -15.22
C GLY A 151 -26.57 22.21 -14.48
N VAL A 152 -25.59 22.36 -13.58
CA VAL A 152 -25.42 23.59 -12.79
C VAL A 152 -24.61 24.64 -13.54
N ALA A 153 -23.61 24.22 -14.33
CA ALA A 153 -22.80 25.15 -15.14
C ALA A 153 -23.55 25.71 -16.38
N LYS A 154 -24.63 25.07 -16.84
CA LYS A 154 -25.45 25.58 -17.96
C LYS A 154 -26.58 26.51 -17.53
N ASN A 155 -27.09 26.40 -16.30
CA ASN A 155 -28.20 27.22 -15.80
C ASN A 155 -27.76 28.52 -15.10
N GLY A 156 -26.46 28.72 -14.87
CA GLY A 156 -25.92 29.99 -14.34
C GLY A 156 -25.43 30.98 -15.42
N ALA A 157 -25.52 30.60 -16.70
CA ALA A 157 -25.05 31.41 -17.83
C ALA A 157 -26.19 31.88 -18.76
N GLY A 158 -27.45 31.77 -18.32
CA GLY A 158 -28.60 32.15 -19.14
C GLY A 158 -29.91 32.17 -18.38
N ALA A 159 -30.05 33.10 -17.43
CA ALA A 159 -31.29 33.77 -17.02
C ALA A 159 -30.98 34.76 -15.89
#